data_AF-E1THH5-F1
#
_entry.id   AF-E1THH5-F1
#
_cell.length_a   1.000
_cell.length_b   1.000
_cell.length_c   1.000
_cell.angle_alpha   90.00
_cell.angle_beta   90.00
_cell.angle_gamma   90.00
#
_symmetry.space_group_name_H-M   'P 1'
#
loop_
_entity.id
_entity.type
_entity.pdbx_description
1 polymer ?
#
loop_
_entity_poly.entity_id
_entity_poly.type
_entity_poly.pdbx_seq_one_letter_code
_entity_poly.pdbx_strand_id
1 'polypeptide(L)'
;MTESDSHITATVARERTRLVNFIRRRIRDPDDAEDILQDVFHEFVRAYRLPAPIEQASAWLFRAARNRIVDRFRKKKELQLTDPLEAESEDDAGSEYRLDLTMPAHDAGPEALYARALLLTALQDALDQLPQNQREVFIAHELEGRSFKDMVAQSGVPLNTLLARKRYAVQHLRARLLPIYDELDI
;
A
#
# COMPACT_ATOMS: atom_id res chain seq x y z
N MET A 1 13.73 30.30 -8.07
CA MET A 1 12.76 29.21 -7.81
C MET A 1 12.09 28.91 -9.13
N THR A 2 12.41 27.78 -9.74
CA THR A 2 11.86 27.34 -11.03
C THR A 2 10.42 26.85 -10.84
N GLU A 3 9.59 26.93 -11.87
CA GLU A 3 8.19 26.48 -11.87
C GLU A 3 8.01 25.03 -11.35
N SER A 4 9.01 24.18 -11.60
CA SER A 4 9.12 22.82 -11.08
C SER A 4 9.21 22.73 -9.55
N ASP A 5 9.93 23.63 -8.88
CA ASP A 5 10.08 23.62 -7.41
C ASP A 5 8.74 23.93 -6.71
N SER A 6 7.91 24.77 -7.32
CA SER A 6 6.57 25.10 -6.82
C SER A 6 5.62 23.90 -6.90
N HIS A 7 5.64 23.18 -8.02
CA HIS A 7 4.80 21.98 -8.22
C HIS A 7 5.19 20.83 -7.29
N ILE A 8 6.49 20.63 -7.06
CA ILE A 8 7.01 19.65 -6.09
C ILE A 8 6.53 19.99 -4.69
N THR A 9 6.69 21.26 -4.26
CA THR A 9 6.30 21.70 -2.92
C THR A 9 4.82 21.52 -2.67
N ALA A 10 3.97 21.87 -3.64
CA ALA A 10 2.52 21.69 -3.55
C ALA A 10 2.13 20.20 -3.44
N THR A 11 2.75 19.34 -4.25
CA THR A 11 2.50 17.89 -4.23
C THR A 11 2.94 17.25 -2.93
N VAL A 12 4.13 17.60 -2.42
CA VAL A 12 4.65 17.13 -1.13
C VAL A 12 3.73 17.56 0.01
N ALA A 13 3.36 18.83 0.06
CA ALA A 13 2.48 19.35 1.11
C ALA A 13 1.12 18.64 1.13
N ARG A 14 0.55 18.34 -0.05
CA ARG A 14 -0.72 17.64 -0.20
C ARG A 14 -0.65 16.18 0.26
N GLU A 15 0.34 15.43 -0.19
CA GLU A 15 0.40 13.98 0.05
C GLU A 15 1.03 13.62 1.40
N ARG A 16 1.73 14.56 2.05
CA ARG A 16 2.45 14.31 3.31
C ARG A 16 1.61 13.63 4.38
N THR A 17 0.42 14.15 4.68
CA THR A 17 -0.43 13.58 5.73
C THR A 17 -0.87 12.15 5.41
N ARG A 18 -1.18 11.88 4.14
CA ARG A 18 -1.59 10.53 3.68
C ARG A 18 -0.42 9.57 3.70
N LEU A 19 0.75 10.00 3.24
CA LEU A 19 1.97 9.21 3.21
C LEU A 19 2.44 8.87 4.62
N VAL A 20 2.43 9.83 5.54
CA VAL A 20 2.72 9.62 6.96
C VAL A 20 1.77 8.59 7.56
N ASN A 21 0.47 8.74 7.35
CA ASN A 21 -0.51 7.77 7.88
C ASN A 21 -0.33 6.38 7.26
N PHE A 22 0.02 6.31 5.97
CA PHE A 22 0.31 5.05 5.27
C PHE A 22 1.53 4.33 5.84
N ILE A 23 2.61 5.07 6.13
CA ILE A 23 3.85 4.54 6.71
C ILE A 23 3.62 4.15 8.18
N ARG A 24 2.99 5.01 8.99
CA ARG A 24 2.72 4.76 10.42
C ARG A 24 1.79 3.59 10.69
N ARG A 25 0.90 3.25 9.75
CA ARG A 25 0.11 2.02 9.84
C ARG A 25 0.93 0.73 9.64
N ARG A 26 2.13 0.84 9.07
CA ARG A 26 3.00 -0.29 8.69
C ARG A 26 4.29 -0.36 9.49
N ILE A 27 4.69 0.74 10.11
CA ILE A 27 5.89 0.88 10.93
C ILE A 27 5.44 1.26 12.34
N ARG A 28 5.72 0.40 13.33
CA ARG A 28 5.37 0.65 14.75
C ARG A 28 6.26 1.71 15.40
N ASP A 29 7.52 1.79 14.97
CA ASP A 29 8.49 2.71 15.53
C ASP A 29 8.35 4.11 14.87
N PRO A 30 8.06 5.17 15.65
CA PRO A 30 7.87 6.50 15.10
C PRO A 30 9.11 7.05 14.39
N ASP A 31 10.31 6.69 14.85
CA ASP A 31 11.57 7.16 14.28
C ASP A 31 11.83 6.47 12.93
N ASP A 32 11.58 5.16 12.87
CA ASP A 32 11.64 4.39 11.60
C ASP A 32 10.65 4.95 10.57
N ALA A 33 9.47 5.40 11.01
CA ALA A 33 8.44 5.96 10.13
C ALA A 33 8.86 7.33 9.57
N GLU A 34 9.55 8.14 10.37
CA GLU A 34 10.08 9.44 9.96
C GLU A 34 11.27 9.28 8.99
N ASP A 35 12.18 8.36 9.25
CA ASP A 35 13.28 7.98 8.34
C ASP A 35 12.76 7.63 6.95
N ILE A 36 11.78 6.73 6.88
CA ILE A 36 11.20 6.27 5.60
C ILE A 36 10.52 7.43 4.88
N LEU A 37 9.79 8.28 5.60
CA LEU A 37 9.15 9.44 5.01
C LEU A 37 10.18 10.39 4.39
N GLN A 38 11.28 10.65 5.11
CA GLN A 38 12.36 11.52 4.66
C GLN A 38 13.05 10.96 3.42
N ASP A 39 13.36 9.66 3.41
CA ASP A 39 13.95 8.95 2.28
C ASP A 39 13.08 9.06 1.02
N VAL A 40 11.77 8.86 1.16
CA VAL A 40 10.81 8.91 0.05
C VAL A 40 10.75 10.31 -0.54
N PHE A 41 10.68 11.35 0.29
CA PHE A 41 10.69 12.73 -0.21
C PHE A 41 12.02 13.12 -0.84
N HIS A 42 13.14 12.65 -0.29
CA HIS A 42 14.44 12.89 -0.90
C HIS A 42 14.54 12.25 -2.29
N GLU A 43 14.08 11.01 -2.43
CA GLU A 43 14.04 10.32 -3.72
C GLU A 43 13.07 11.00 -4.70
N PHE A 44 11.92 11.48 -4.21
CA PHE A 44 10.94 12.24 -5.00
C PHE A 44 11.55 13.52 -5.59
N VAL A 45 12.23 14.32 -4.77
CA VAL A 45 12.91 15.55 -5.23
C VAL A 45 13.99 15.23 -6.26
N ARG A 46 14.72 14.13 -6.11
CA ARG A 46 15.73 13.71 -7.10
C ARG A 46 15.09 13.25 -8.40
N ALA A 47 14.02 12.47 -8.33
CA ALA A 47 13.30 11.97 -9.50
C ALA A 47 12.67 13.11 -10.31
N TYR A 48 12.13 14.13 -9.64
CA TYR A 48 11.55 15.31 -10.27
C TYR A 48 12.56 16.24 -10.96
N ARG A 49 13.86 16.11 -10.63
CA ARG A 49 14.95 16.86 -11.29
C ARG A 49 15.46 16.17 -12.55
N LEU A 50 14.97 14.97 -12.87
CA LEU A 50 15.26 14.29 -14.12
C LEU A 50 14.32 14.82 -15.23
N PRO A 51 14.76 14.80 -16.50
CA PRO A 51 13.97 15.34 -17.62
C PRO A 51 12.70 14.55 -17.95
N ALA A 52 12.37 13.49 -17.21
CA ALA A 52 11.18 12.69 -17.41
C ALA A 52 10.05 13.16 -16.46
N PRO A 53 8.88 13.58 -16.97
CA PRO A 53 7.77 14.00 -16.13
C PRO A 53 7.20 12.82 -15.34
N ILE A 54 6.98 13.02 -14.04
CA ILE A 54 6.22 12.07 -13.22
C ILE A 54 4.73 12.40 -13.38
N GLU A 55 4.06 11.71 -14.29
CA GLU A 55 2.63 11.93 -14.60
C GLU A 55 1.73 11.65 -13.38
N GLN A 56 2.10 10.68 -12.52
CA GLN A 56 1.35 10.33 -11.31
C GLN A 56 2.22 10.37 -10.06
N ALA A 57 2.49 11.58 -9.58
CA ALA A 57 3.36 11.81 -8.41
C ALA A 57 2.90 11.10 -7.13
N SER A 58 1.58 11.05 -6.88
CA SER A 58 1.03 10.36 -5.71
C SER A 58 1.30 8.85 -5.78
N ALA A 59 0.99 8.18 -6.90
CA ALA A 59 1.27 6.76 -7.09
C ALA A 59 2.77 6.44 -6.93
N TRP A 60 3.64 7.30 -7.46
CA TRP A 60 5.08 7.17 -7.29
C TRP A 60 5.51 7.25 -5.82
N LEU A 61 5.01 8.23 -5.05
CA LEU A 61 5.33 8.41 -3.64
C LEU A 61 4.95 7.19 -2.79
N PHE A 62 3.75 6.63 -3.02
CA PHE A 62 3.31 5.43 -2.31
C PHE A 62 4.09 4.18 -2.72
N ARG A 63 4.50 4.08 -3.99
CA ARG A 63 5.38 3.00 -4.47
C ARG A 63 6.78 3.09 -3.84
N ALA A 64 7.37 4.27 -3.81
CA ALA A 64 8.67 4.51 -3.18
C ALA A 64 8.61 4.22 -1.67
N ALA A 65 7.59 4.71 -0.96
CA ALA A 65 7.40 4.40 0.45
C ALA A 65 7.23 2.91 0.70
N ARG A 66 6.49 2.21 -0.16
CA ARG A 66 6.36 0.76 -0.09
C ARG A 66 7.71 0.06 -0.23
N ASN A 67 8.53 0.42 -1.22
CA ASN A 67 9.85 -0.18 -1.43
C ASN A 67 10.75 0.02 -0.20
N ARG A 68 10.75 1.25 0.36
CA ARG A 68 11.54 1.58 1.55
C ARG A 68 11.11 0.81 2.79
N ILE A 69 9.81 0.63 3.00
CA ILE A 69 9.27 -0.20 4.08
C ILE A 69 9.79 -1.65 3.92
N VAL A 70 9.70 -2.23 2.72
CA VAL A 70 10.17 -3.59 2.44
C VAL A 70 11.68 -3.72 2.68
N ASP A 71 12.48 -2.78 2.18
CA ASP A 71 13.93 -2.78 2.38
C ASP A 71 14.33 -2.67 3.85
N ARG A 72 13.60 -1.88 4.65
CA ARG A 72 13.84 -1.75 6.09
C ARG A 72 13.56 -3.06 6.81
N PHE A 73 12.43 -3.71 6.53
CA PHE A 73 12.11 -5.02 7.11
C PHE A 73 13.16 -6.08 6.73
N ARG A 74 13.69 -6.03 5.50
CA ARG A 74 14.79 -6.89 5.05
C ARG A 74 16.08 -6.65 5.85
N LYS A 75 16.50 -5.40 6.02
CA LYS A 75 17.74 -5.03 6.76
C LYS A 75 17.64 -5.28 8.27
N LYS A 76 16.50 -4.99 8.89
CA LYS A 76 16.28 -5.26 10.32
C LYS A 76 16.33 -6.76 10.60
N LYS A 77 15.88 -7.58 9.65
CA LYS A 77 16.02 -9.03 9.68
C LYS A 77 17.48 -9.47 9.52
N GLU A 78 18.24 -8.91 8.59
CA GLU A 78 19.67 -9.21 8.40
C GLU A 78 20.51 -8.91 9.67
N LEU A 79 20.18 -7.83 10.39
CA LEU A 79 20.81 -7.50 11.68
C LEU A 79 20.36 -8.40 12.86
N GLN A 80 19.21 -9.08 12.74
CA GLN A 80 18.71 -10.04 13.74
C GLN A 80 19.13 -11.49 13.43
N LEU A 81 19.54 -11.78 12.19
CA LEU A 81 19.90 -13.10 11.67
C LEU A 81 21.33 -13.53 12.04
N THR A 82 21.64 -13.55 13.35
CA THR A 82 22.77 -14.34 13.85
C THR A 82 22.38 -15.78 14.20
N ASP A 83 21.20 -16.25 13.78
CA ASP A 83 20.72 -17.62 14.05
C ASP A 83 20.18 -18.28 12.75
N PRO A 84 20.74 -19.42 12.26
CA PRO A 84 20.62 -19.79 10.84
C PRO A 84 19.45 -20.70 10.43
N LEU A 85 18.32 -20.79 11.16
CA LEU A 85 17.38 -21.93 10.95
C LEU A 85 15.92 -21.62 10.54
N GLU A 86 15.52 -20.40 10.19
CA GLU A 86 14.13 -20.13 9.75
C GLU A 86 14.05 -19.24 8.50
N ALA A 87 14.70 -19.68 7.42
CA ALA A 87 14.80 -18.92 6.17
C ALA A 87 13.70 -19.25 5.14
N GLU A 88 12.43 -19.21 5.56
CA GLU A 88 11.29 -18.89 4.68
C GLU A 88 10.37 -17.94 5.45
N SER A 89 10.46 -16.63 5.20
CA SER A 89 9.64 -15.64 5.92
C SER A 89 8.18 -15.69 5.47
N GLU A 90 7.31 -16.13 6.36
CA GLU A 90 5.85 -16.25 6.17
C GLU A 90 5.11 -14.92 5.89
N ASP A 91 5.70 -13.77 6.23
CA ASP A 91 5.19 -12.44 5.84
C ASP A 91 5.42 -12.09 4.36
N ASP A 92 6.37 -12.76 3.69
CA ASP A 92 6.61 -12.61 2.25
C ASP A 92 5.55 -13.36 1.41
N ALA A 93 5.04 -14.48 1.92
CA ALA A 93 4.00 -15.27 1.25
C ALA A 93 2.70 -14.48 1.02
N GLY A 94 2.43 -13.47 1.86
CA GLY A 94 1.32 -12.54 1.70
C GLY A 94 1.50 -11.51 0.59
N SER A 95 2.73 -11.27 0.15
CA SER A 95 3.08 -10.20 -0.80
C SER A 95 2.56 -10.48 -2.21
N GLU A 96 2.48 -11.76 -2.60
CA GLU A 96 1.97 -12.21 -3.90
C GLU A 96 0.49 -11.84 -4.12
N TYR A 97 -0.30 -11.82 -3.03
CA TYR A 97 -1.74 -11.58 -3.07
C TYR A 97 -2.11 -10.19 -2.58
N ARG A 98 -1.36 -9.15 -2.97
CA ARG A 98 -1.71 -7.76 -2.65
C ARG A 98 -2.65 -7.18 -3.69
N LEU A 99 -3.63 -6.40 -3.24
CA LEU A 99 -4.50 -5.62 -4.12
C LEU A 99 -3.88 -4.24 -4.28
N ASP A 100 -3.44 -3.90 -5.50
CA ASP A 100 -3.01 -2.55 -5.82
C ASP A 100 -4.26 -1.75 -6.19
N LEU A 101 -4.62 -0.79 -5.34
CA LEU A 101 -5.79 0.07 -5.54
C LEU A 101 -5.29 1.41 -6.07
N THR A 102 -5.30 1.56 -7.39
CA THR A 102 -5.06 2.86 -8.02
C THR A 102 -6.26 3.74 -7.75
N MET A 103 -6.05 4.90 -7.13
CA MET A 103 -7.14 5.82 -6.81
C MET A 103 -6.87 7.17 -7.46
N PRO A 104 -7.86 7.75 -8.16
CA PRO A 104 -7.77 9.12 -8.66
C PRO A 104 -7.38 10.10 -7.56
N ALA A 105 -6.52 11.05 -7.91
CA ALA A 105 -6.11 12.11 -7.01
C ALA A 105 -7.33 12.94 -6.60
N HIS A 106 -7.44 13.25 -5.30
CA HIS A 106 -8.62 13.92 -4.73
C HIS A 106 -8.78 15.36 -5.24
N ASP A 107 -7.73 15.96 -5.77
CA ASP A 107 -7.68 17.35 -6.20
C ASP A 107 -7.52 17.51 -7.71
N ALA A 108 -7.61 16.42 -8.48
CA ALA A 108 -7.58 16.44 -9.94
C ALA A 108 -8.91 16.93 -10.57
N GLY A 109 -9.76 17.60 -9.79
CA GLY A 109 -11.02 18.18 -10.22
C GLY A 109 -12.27 17.36 -9.84
N PRO A 110 -13.46 17.87 -10.18
CA PRO A 110 -14.75 17.23 -9.89
C PRO A 110 -14.87 15.81 -10.46
N GLU A 111 -14.32 15.56 -11.64
CA GLU A 111 -14.32 14.28 -12.33
C GLU A 111 -13.54 13.23 -11.54
N ALA A 112 -12.38 13.60 -11.00
CA ALA A 112 -11.56 12.71 -10.18
C ALA A 112 -12.21 12.41 -8.82
N LEU A 113 -12.91 13.38 -8.23
CA LEU A 113 -13.71 13.16 -7.02
C LEU A 113 -14.87 12.19 -7.27
N TYR A 114 -15.54 12.32 -8.42
CA TYR A 114 -16.60 11.41 -8.82
C TYR A 114 -16.07 9.99 -9.06
N ALA A 115 -15.02 9.85 -9.87
CA ALA A 115 -14.35 8.56 -10.15
C ALA A 115 -13.91 7.87 -8.86
N ARG A 116 -13.36 8.64 -7.92
CA ARG A 116 -12.97 8.15 -6.59
C ARG A 116 -14.17 7.66 -5.77
N ALA A 117 -15.26 8.43 -5.74
CA ALA A 117 -16.46 8.03 -5.02
C ALA A 117 -17.04 6.73 -5.60
N LEU A 118 -17.10 6.62 -6.93
CA LEU A 118 -17.54 5.42 -7.64
C LEU A 118 -16.67 4.20 -7.29
N LEU A 119 -15.34 4.33 -7.34
CA LEU A 119 -14.42 3.26 -6.95
C LEU A 119 -14.56 2.83 -5.49
N LEU A 120 -14.77 3.77 -4.56
CA LEU A 120 -14.97 3.45 -3.15
C LEU A 120 -16.27 2.68 -2.92
N THR A 121 -17.35 3.08 -3.59
CA THR A 121 -18.62 2.34 -3.56
C THR A 121 -18.45 0.95 -4.13
N ALA A 122 -17.83 0.81 -5.30
CA ALA A 122 -17.57 -0.48 -5.93
C ALA A 122 -16.69 -1.40 -5.07
N LEU A 123 -15.67 -0.84 -4.40
CA LEU A 123 -14.82 -1.58 -3.46
C LEU A 123 -15.62 -2.07 -2.26
N GLN A 124 -16.47 -1.21 -1.68
CA GLN A 124 -17.32 -1.60 -0.56
C GLN A 124 -18.29 -2.72 -0.96
N ASP A 125 -18.97 -2.58 -2.09
CA ASP A 125 -19.89 -3.60 -2.61
C ASP A 125 -19.18 -4.94 -2.89
N ALA A 126 -17.96 -4.89 -3.44
CA ALA A 126 -17.16 -6.07 -3.70
C ALA A 126 -16.67 -6.73 -2.40
N LEU A 127 -16.31 -5.95 -1.39
CA LEU A 127 -16.01 -6.48 -0.06
C LEU A 127 -17.25 -7.15 0.54
N ASP A 128 -18.43 -6.56 0.39
CA ASP A 128 -19.68 -7.06 0.95
C ASP A 128 -20.19 -8.35 0.31
N GLN A 129 -19.69 -8.70 -0.88
CA GLN A 129 -19.95 -9.97 -1.55
C GLN A 129 -18.98 -11.09 -1.17
N LEU A 130 -17.86 -10.76 -0.51
CA LEU A 130 -16.90 -11.77 -0.07
C LEU A 130 -17.49 -12.64 1.06
N PRO A 131 -17.18 -13.94 1.09
CA PRO A 131 -17.35 -14.76 2.27
C PRO A 131 -16.66 -14.11 3.49
N GLN A 132 -17.32 -14.14 4.64
CA GLN A 132 -16.88 -13.44 5.85
C GLN A 132 -15.42 -13.76 6.22
N ASN A 133 -15.03 -15.03 6.17
CA ASN A 133 -13.68 -15.47 6.48
C ASN A 133 -12.59 -14.93 5.51
N GLN A 134 -12.94 -14.60 4.27
CA GLN A 134 -12.02 -13.99 3.30
C GLN A 134 -11.94 -12.48 3.51
N ARG A 135 -13.10 -11.84 3.74
CA ARG A 135 -13.19 -10.41 4.04
C ARG A 135 -12.41 -10.04 5.29
N GLU A 136 -12.60 -10.78 6.38
CA GLU A 136 -11.90 -10.55 7.65
C GLU A 136 -10.38 -10.64 7.49
N VAL A 137 -9.89 -11.63 6.75
CA VAL A 137 -8.46 -11.79 6.50
C VAL A 137 -7.91 -10.63 5.66
N PHE A 138 -8.64 -10.21 4.63
CA PHE A 138 -8.25 -9.10 3.79
C PHE A 138 -8.20 -7.79 4.59
N ILE A 139 -9.24 -7.48 5.37
CA ILE A 139 -9.31 -6.27 6.19
C ILE A 139 -8.19 -6.26 7.23
N ALA A 140 -8.03 -7.36 7.97
CA ALA A 140 -7.02 -7.49 9.01
C ALA A 140 -5.60 -7.21 8.48
N HIS A 141 -5.29 -7.74 7.31
CA HIS A 141 -3.94 -7.64 6.77
C HIS A 141 -3.71 -6.36 5.95
N GLU A 142 -4.61 -6.00 5.03
CA GLU A 142 -4.41 -4.87 4.10
C GLU A 142 -4.80 -3.51 4.70
N LEU A 143 -5.85 -3.48 5.52
CA LEU A 143 -6.37 -2.22 6.09
C LEU A 143 -5.85 -1.97 7.50
N GLU A 144 -5.81 -2.99 8.34
CA GLU A 144 -5.39 -2.90 9.75
C GLU A 144 -3.89 -3.20 9.95
N GLY A 145 -3.21 -3.74 8.94
CA GLY A 145 -1.76 -3.98 8.97
C GLY A 145 -1.32 -5.13 9.88
N ARG A 146 -2.21 -6.07 10.21
CA ARG A 146 -1.87 -7.25 11.03
C ARG A 146 -1.02 -8.24 10.23
N SER A 147 0.05 -8.75 10.85
CA SER A 147 0.87 -9.80 10.25
C SER A 147 0.10 -11.12 10.21
N PHE A 148 0.45 -12.00 9.27
CA PHE A 148 -0.16 -13.33 9.26
C PHE A 148 0.19 -14.11 10.53
N LYS A 149 1.39 -13.92 11.07
CA LYS A 149 1.83 -14.51 12.33
C LYS A 149 0.90 -14.12 13.49
N ASP A 150 0.56 -12.83 13.62
CA ASP A 150 -0.36 -12.36 14.66
C ASP A 150 -1.75 -12.98 14.50
N MET A 151 -2.21 -13.13 13.25
CA MET A 151 -3.50 -13.73 12.94
C MET A 151 -3.54 -15.23 13.25
N VAL A 152 -2.47 -15.97 12.96
CA VAL A 152 -2.32 -17.38 13.36
C VAL A 152 -2.36 -17.48 14.88
N ALA A 153 -1.59 -16.65 15.59
CA ALA A 153 -1.51 -16.66 17.05
C ALA A 153 -2.86 -16.33 17.73
N GLN A 154 -3.65 -15.43 17.16
CA GLN A 154 -4.94 -15.03 17.72
C GLN A 154 -6.09 -15.99 17.38
N SER A 155 -6.11 -16.51 16.14
CA SER A 155 -7.25 -17.30 15.64
C SER A 155 -7.02 -18.81 15.67
N GLY A 156 -5.77 -19.27 15.80
CA GLY A 156 -5.40 -20.68 15.67
C GLY A 156 -5.52 -21.23 14.24
N VAL A 157 -5.90 -20.40 13.26
CA VAL A 157 -6.04 -20.82 11.86
C VAL A 157 -4.65 -20.97 11.24
N PRO A 158 -4.37 -22.06 10.49
CA PRO A 158 -3.07 -22.24 9.84
C PRO A 158 -2.74 -21.15 8.82
N LEU A 159 -1.47 -20.80 8.70
CA LEU A 159 -0.98 -19.77 7.77
C LEU A 159 -1.47 -19.99 6.34
N ASN A 160 -1.31 -21.21 5.80
CA ASN A 160 -1.70 -21.54 4.43
C ASN A 160 -3.21 -21.31 4.18
N THR A 161 -4.04 -21.49 5.21
CA THR A 161 -5.47 -21.19 5.13
C THR A 161 -5.73 -19.69 5.07
N LEU A 162 -4.99 -18.89 5.86
CA LEU A 162 -5.09 -17.43 5.81
C LEU A 162 -4.59 -16.87 4.46
N LEU A 163 -3.48 -17.40 3.93
CA LEU A 163 -2.96 -17.04 2.61
C LEU A 163 -3.96 -17.36 1.50
N ALA A 164 -4.56 -18.56 1.52
CA ALA A 164 -5.60 -18.93 0.57
C ALA A 164 -6.81 -18.00 0.65
N ARG A 165 -7.29 -17.67 1.86
CA ARG A 165 -8.39 -16.72 2.08
C ARG A 165 -8.06 -15.33 1.52
N LYS A 166 -6.84 -14.84 1.78
CA LYS A 166 -6.35 -13.57 1.21
C LYS A 166 -6.32 -13.61 -0.31
N ARG A 167 -5.78 -14.68 -0.91
CA ARG A 167 -5.74 -14.86 -2.37
C ARG A 167 -7.12 -14.78 -3.00
N TYR A 168 -8.09 -15.51 -2.46
CA TYR A 168 -9.46 -15.50 -3.00
C TYR A 168 -10.14 -14.14 -2.85
N ALA A 169 -9.92 -13.46 -1.72
CA ALA A 169 -10.39 -12.08 -1.54
C ALA A 169 -9.84 -11.16 -2.63
N VAL A 170 -8.52 -11.19 -2.86
CA VAL A 170 -7.87 -10.33 -3.86
C VAL A 170 -8.30 -10.66 -5.28
N GLN A 171 -8.44 -11.93 -5.64
CA GLN A 171 -8.94 -12.34 -6.96
C GLN A 171 -10.35 -11.83 -7.21
N HIS A 172 -11.24 -11.95 -6.22
CA HIS A 172 -12.61 -11.45 -6.33
C HIS A 172 -12.65 -9.92 -6.47
N LEU A 173 -11.89 -9.20 -5.63
CA LEU A 173 -11.84 -7.74 -5.68
C LEU A 173 -11.26 -7.25 -7.03
N ARG A 174 -10.21 -7.88 -7.56
CA ARG A 174 -9.68 -7.56 -8.89
C ARG A 174 -10.74 -7.76 -9.98
N ALA A 175 -11.41 -8.91 -9.99
CA ALA A 175 -12.44 -9.20 -10.99
C ALA A 175 -13.62 -8.22 -10.94
N ARG A 176 -13.98 -7.74 -9.74
CA ARG A 176 -15.08 -6.78 -9.56
C ARG A 176 -14.70 -5.34 -9.87
N LEU A 177 -13.46 -4.95 -9.60
CA LEU A 177 -13.00 -3.59 -9.82
C LEU A 177 -12.49 -3.35 -11.24
N LEU A 178 -12.02 -4.39 -11.95
CA LEU A 178 -11.46 -4.25 -13.30
C LEU A 178 -12.40 -3.53 -14.29
N PRO A 179 -13.71 -3.85 -14.37
CA PRO A 179 -14.61 -3.12 -15.27
C PRO A 179 -14.74 -1.63 -14.95
N ILE A 180 -14.62 -1.26 -13.67
CA ILE A 180 -14.68 0.14 -13.22
C ILE A 180 -13.36 0.86 -13.56
N TYR A 181 -12.22 0.18 -13.43
CA TYR A 181 -10.94 0.71 -13.91
C TYR A 181 -10.96 0.94 -15.42
N ASP A 182 -11.49 -0.03 -16.20
CA ASP A 182 -11.63 0.10 -17.65
C ASP A 182 -12.57 1.25 -18.05
N GLU A 183 -13.66 1.47 -17.31
CA GLU A 183 -14.60 2.58 -17.54
C GLU A 183 -13.99 3.95 -17.21
N LEU A 184 -13.11 4.00 -16.20
CA LEU A 184 -12.48 5.22 -15.72
C LEU A 184 -11.12 5.52 -16.39
N ASP A 185 -10.64 4.62 -17.27
CA ASP A 185 -9.35 4.71 -18.00
C ASP A 185 -8.14 4.91 -17.06
N ILE A 186 -8.08 4.14 -15.96
CA ILE A 186 -7.08 4.24 -14.87
C ILE A 186 -6.50 2.90 -14.43
#